data_AF-A0A8X7XCW0-F1
#
_entry.id   AF-A0A8X7XCW0-F1
#
_cell.length_a   1.000
_cell.length_b   1.000
_cell.length_c   1.000
_cell.angle_alpha   90.00
_cell.angle_beta   90.00
_cell.angle_gamma   90.00
#
_symmetry.space_group_name_H-M   'P 1'
#
loop_
_entity.id
_entity.type
_entity.pdbx_description
1 polymer ?
#
loop_
_entity_poly.entity_id
_entity_poly.type
_entity_poly.pdbx_seq_one_letter_code
_entity_poly.pdbx_strand_id
1 'polypeptide(L)'
;MSDGVSQKSFNTMKKITQSLLEDVAISESNCPTGARVSVVSYDSSARHLIHFSDFHSKKLLLQQISNITLETSSNKRNIGEAMRFVGRNTFKRVRKGLTVKKVALFFAESSSLDSVSTSTAALELSAMDVYTSVLAFTDLPRLRKNFVIDPSRFQFLSIPQRESDIQARLNTLKDCLLCYDPCSPNPICTDRNTKSSIDLDMDVAFLVDSSRAMRSDDYERSRLFLHSLLDEIDVSAQPRAPSKGARVALYQHTAPGFTPSNASQVPVQEEFNFFSYTDKNRMKAHIMESMRHVQSSSAVGYALEHIVNNVFSKLSKVRTTKILFVLLGGETSPWDFQKLEDISRQAKCKGFTIFTLAFGEHINDTQAELLASIPAAHHLCHSGRIVEPDMSYAVRFARAFFGLFPKKINTYPTKVFEKKHCGKEQQDDGSQVSSLERMSSSEDQHVQLPKMDPPGVMNDQAQESKEQPAAEQPNIEQTTEKEDPKGKAATINPCLLPKVAGTPCKGQLKVQWYFNKSSQTCIPFWYRGCGGNANQFEAKSRCLEVCAILGQLSLKSTAA
;
A
#
# COMPACT_ATOMS: atom_id res chain seq x y z
N MET A 1 -13.79 -8.48 22.69
CA MET A 1 -13.30 -9.31 21.55
C MET A 1 -14.39 -9.47 20.50
N SER A 2 -14.02 -9.85 19.27
CA SER A 2 -14.89 -10.14 18.11
C SER A 2 -16.28 -10.74 18.44
N ASP A 3 -17.35 -10.13 17.93
CA ASP A 3 -18.74 -10.60 18.05
C ASP A 3 -18.91 -12.09 17.71
N GLY A 4 -19.67 -12.86 18.49
CA GLY A 4 -19.97 -14.28 18.22
C GLY A 4 -18.81 -15.28 18.44
N VAL A 5 -17.85 -14.98 19.32
CA VAL A 5 -16.91 -16.01 19.82
C VAL A 5 -17.59 -16.81 20.93
N SER A 6 -17.66 -18.14 20.81
CA SER A 6 -18.23 -18.95 21.89
C SER A 6 -17.24 -19.13 23.05
N GLN A 7 -17.73 -19.24 24.29
CA GLN A 7 -16.86 -19.51 25.45
C GLN A 7 -16.08 -20.84 25.31
N LYS A 8 -16.67 -21.84 24.63
CA LYS A 8 -16.00 -23.10 24.28
C LYS A 8 -14.82 -22.84 23.33
N SER A 9 -15.06 -22.08 22.26
CA SER A 9 -14.05 -21.70 21.26
C SER A 9 -12.90 -20.93 21.93
N PHE A 10 -13.22 -19.91 22.73
CA PHE A 10 -12.23 -19.11 23.47
C PHE A 10 -11.40 -19.95 24.45
N ASN A 11 -12.03 -20.84 25.23
CA ASN A 11 -11.30 -21.75 26.12
C ASN A 11 -10.37 -22.70 25.33
N THR A 12 -10.78 -23.11 24.12
CA THR A 12 -9.93 -23.90 23.21
C THR A 12 -8.77 -23.08 22.65
N MET A 13 -8.97 -21.79 22.30
CA MET A 13 -7.89 -20.87 21.91
C MET A 13 -6.84 -20.74 23.03
N LYS A 14 -7.29 -20.62 24.30
CA LYS A 14 -6.38 -20.60 25.46
C LYS A 14 -5.60 -21.90 25.63
N LYS A 15 -6.27 -23.07 25.60
CA LYS A 15 -5.63 -24.40 25.62
C LYS A 15 -4.56 -24.53 24.52
N ILE A 16 -4.90 -24.20 23.28
CA ILE A 16 -3.97 -24.25 22.14
C ILE A 16 -2.76 -23.35 22.39
N THR A 17 -2.99 -22.10 22.84
CA THR A 17 -1.92 -21.15 23.11
C THR A 17 -0.98 -21.65 24.22
N GLN A 18 -1.51 -22.24 25.29
CA GLN A 18 -0.70 -22.81 26.36
C GLN A 18 0.13 -24.00 25.86
N SER A 19 -0.48 -24.97 25.16
CA SER A 19 0.26 -26.15 24.68
C SER A 19 1.30 -25.85 23.61
N LEU A 20 1.12 -24.79 22.82
CA LEU A 20 2.15 -24.30 21.90
C LEU A 20 3.32 -23.60 22.59
N LEU A 21 3.14 -23.12 23.83
CA LEU A 21 4.20 -22.50 24.64
C LEU A 21 4.87 -23.47 25.62
N GLU A 22 4.26 -24.61 25.91
CA GLU A 22 4.83 -25.67 26.75
C GLU A 22 6.19 -26.19 26.26
N ASP A 23 6.40 -26.30 24.94
CA ASP A 23 7.68 -26.74 24.36
C ASP A 23 8.63 -25.58 24.01
N VAL A 24 8.15 -24.33 24.06
CA VAL A 24 8.95 -23.15 23.68
C VAL A 24 9.72 -22.62 24.89
N ALA A 25 11.05 -22.48 24.76
CA ALA A 25 11.86 -21.74 25.72
C ALA A 25 11.52 -20.25 25.66
N ILE A 26 11.18 -19.62 26.79
CA ILE A 26 10.86 -18.19 26.88
C ILE A 26 12.13 -17.41 27.22
N SER A 27 12.26 -16.19 26.68
CA SER A 27 13.46 -15.35 26.85
C SER A 27 13.48 -14.68 28.22
N GLU A 28 14.28 -15.22 29.15
CA GLU A 28 14.34 -14.75 30.55
C GLU A 28 15.12 -13.44 30.74
N SER A 29 15.78 -12.92 29.70
CA SER A 29 16.61 -11.73 29.78
C SER A 29 16.61 -10.93 28.46
N ASN A 30 17.49 -9.92 28.38
CA ASN A 30 17.71 -9.19 27.13
C ASN A 30 18.60 -9.94 26.11
N CYS A 31 19.25 -11.04 26.50
CA CYS A 31 19.98 -11.92 25.57
C CYS A 31 19.06 -12.51 24.47
N PRO A 32 19.56 -12.74 23.24
CA PRO A 32 18.76 -13.21 22.11
C PRO A 32 18.35 -14.70 22.17
N THR A 33 18.38 -15.31 23.35
CA THR A 33 18.01 -16.71 23.62
C THR A 33 16.54 -16.82 24.06
N GLY A 34 15.83 -17.81 23.54
CA GLY A 34 14.40 -18.03 23.82
C GLY A 34 13.46 -17.06 23.07
N ALA A 35 12.20 -17.44 22.96
CA ALA A 35 11.16 -16.64 22.33
C ALA A 35 10.66 -15.52 23.26
N ARG A 36 10.22 -14.41 22.65
CA ARG A 36 9.34 -13.43 23.31
C ARG A 36 7.94 -13.58 22.73
N VAL A 37 6.93 -13.48 23.58
CA VAL A 37 5.52 -13.72 23.21
C VAL A 37 4.72 -12.43 23.37
N SER A 38 3.80 -12.17 22.45
CA SER A 38 2.83 -11.09 22.54
C SER A 38 1.45 -11.66 22.19
N VAL A 39 0.43 -11.23 22.91
CA VAL A 39 -0.97 -11.62 22.69
C VAL A 39 -1.75 -10.37 22.31
N VAL A 40 -2.50 -10.45 21.21
CA VAL A 40 -3.32 -9.36 20.66
C VAL A 40 -4.75 -9.87 20.55
N SER A 41 -5.71 -9.09 21.08
CA SER A 41 -7.14 -9.31 20.88
C SER A 41 -7.66 -8.39 19.78
N TYR A 42 -8.72 -8.82 19.08
CA TYR A 42 -9.29 -8.03 17.98
C TYR A 42 -10.81 -8.17 17.83
N ASP A 43 -11.41 -7.12 17.27
CA ASP A 43 -12.79 -7.04 16.79
C ASP A 43 -12.84 -6.30 15.43
N SER A 44 -13.34 -5.06 15.36
CA SER A 44 -13.08 -4.13 14.25
C SER A 44 -11.70 -3.46 14.39
N SER A 45 -11.19 -3.41 15.62
CA SER A 45 -9.89 -2.89 16.03
C SER A 45 -8.99 -4.03 16.52
N ALA A 46 -7.72 -3.74 16.82
CA ALA A 46 -6.83 -4.68 17.49
C ALA A 46 -6.04 -3.99 18.61
N ARG A 47 -5.85 -4.68 19.73
CA ARG A 47 -5.16 -4.17 20.92
C ARG A 47 -4.33 -5.26 21.58
N HIS A 48 -3.24 -4.87 22.21
CA HIS A 48 -2.43 -5.80 23.00
C HIS A 48 -3.18 -6.22 24.28
N LEU A 49 -3.00 -7.49 24.64
CA LEU A 49 -3.26 -8.05 25.97
C LEU A 49 -1.93 -8.35 26.70
N ILE A 50 -0.89 -8.66 25.93
CA ILE A 50 0.49 -8.90 26.38
C ILE A 50 1.43 -8.36 25.30
N HIS A 51 2.41 -7.53 25.65
CA HIS A 51 3.50 -7.12 24.77
C HIS A 51 4.73 -8.03 24.96
N PHE A 52 5.66 -8.01 23.99
CA PHE A 52 6.92 -8.77 24.03
C PHE A 52 7.85 -8.46 25.21
N SER A 53 7.57 -7.39 25.96
CA SER A 53 8.31 -6.90 27.13
C SER A 53 7.84 -7.45 28.47
N ASP A 54 6.59 -7.91 28.56
CA ASP A 54 5.87 -7.89 29.83
C ASP A 54 6.19 -9.11 30.71
N PHE A 55 6.56 -10.23 30.09
CA PHE A 55 6.84 -11.48 30.79
C PHE A 55 8.18 -12.07 30.37
N HIS A 56 9.10 -12.11 31.33
CA HIS A 56 10.39 -12.81 31.25
C HIS A 56 10.35 -14.19 31.93
N SER A 57 9.22 -14.59 32.54
CA SER A 57 9.05 -15.93 33.13
C SER A 57 7.95 -16.70 32.43
N LYS A 58 8.27 -17.92 31.98
CA LYS A 58 7.31 -18.86 31.36
C LYS A 58 6.10 -19.16 32.27
N LYS A 59 6.33 -19.30 33.59
CA LYS A 59 5.28 -19.53 34.58
C LYS A 59 4.28 -18.37 34.64
N LEU A 60 4.79 -17.14 34.75
CA LEU A 60 3.95 -15.94 34.81
C LEU A 60 3.22 -15.68 33.49
N LEU A 61 3.87 -15.92 32.35
CA LEU A 61 3.24 -15.82 31.02
C LEU A 61 2.06 -16.81 30.87
N LEU A 62 2.26 -18.08 31.22
CA LEU A 62 1.20 -19.10 31.15
C LEU A 62 0.05 -18.81 32.11
N GLN A 63 0.35 -18.28 33.31
CA GLN A 63 -0.65 -17.83 34.29
C GLN A 63 -1.45 -16.62 33.79
N GLN A 64 -0.80 -15.63 33.17
CA GLN A 64 -1.51 -14.51 32.57
C GLN A 64 -2.40 -14.97 31.42
N ILE A 65 -1.92 -15.90 30.57
CA ILE A 65 -2.70 -16.47 29.47
C ILE A 65 -3.93 -17.23 29.97
N SER A 66 -3.84 -18.02 31.06
CA SER A 66 -5.03 -18.64 31.66
C SER A 66 -6.03 -17.60 32.17
N ASN A 67 -5.55 -16.48 32.71
CA ASN A 67 -6.37 -15.43 33.32
C ASN A 67 -7.09 -14.52 32.33
N ILE A 68 -6.77 -14.56 31.02
CA ILE A 68 -7.48 -13.77 30.00
C ILE A 68 -8.96 -14.17 29.96
N THR A 69 -9.84 -13.21 30.16
CA THR A 69 -11.30 -13.36 30.09
C THR A 69 -11.83 -13.16 28.66
N LEU A 70 -13.03 -13.69 28.38
CA LEU A 70 -13.72 -13.42 27.12
C LEU A 70 -14.51 -12.11 27.26
N GLU A 71 -14.02 -11.05 26.64
CA GLU A 71 -14.80 -9.84 26.41
C GLU A 71 -15.70 -10.02 25.18
N THR A 72 -16.98 -9.73 25.29
CA THR A 72 -17.86 -9.55 24.12
C THR A 72 -17.63 -8.18 23.48
N SER A 73 -18.07 -8.00 22.24
CA SER A 73 -18.09 -6.71 21.53
C SER A 73 -19.12 -6.80 20.41
N SER A 74 -19.88 -5.73 20.16
CA SER A 74 -20.80 -5.61 19.01
C SER A 74 -20.09 -5.22 17.71
N ASN A 75 -18.76 -5.00 17.76
CA ASN A 75 -17.96 -4.59 16.61
C ASN A 75 -17.80 -5.71 15.57
N LYS A 76 -17.99 -5.35 14.30
CA LYS A 76 -17.79 -6.25 13.15
C LYS A 76 -16.32 -6.67 13.00
N ARG A 77 -16.09 -7.99 12.94
CA ARG A 77 -14.75 -8.62 12.83
C ARG A 77 -13.98 -8.19 11.58
N ASN A 78 -12.72 -7.76 11.73
CA ASN A 78 -11.79 -7.57 10.61
C ASN A 78 -10.40 -8.17 10.89
N ILE A 79 -10.25 -9.48 10.63
CA ILE A 79 -8.96 -10.18 10.81
C ILE A 79 -7.84 -9.60 9.94
N GLY A 80 -8.16 -9.02 8.77
CA GLY A 80 -7.16 -8.38 7.91
C GLY A 80 -6.53 -7.16 8.57
N GLU A 81 -7.33 -6.25 9.12
CA GLU A 81 -6.79 -5.10 9.86
C GLU A 81 -6.12 -5.52 11.18
N ALA A 82 -6.56 -6.61 11.83
CA ALA A 82 -5.83 -7.18 12.97
C ALA A 82 -4.45 -7.72 12.59
N MET A 83 -4.33 -8.41 11.45
CA MET A 83 -3.05 -8.87 10.90
C MET A 83 -2.13 -7.70 10.52
N ARG A 84 -2.67 -6.63 9.92
CA ARG A 84 -1.92 -5.42 9.60
C ARG A 84 -1.47 -4.68 10.85
N PHE A 85 -2.30 -4.61 11.88
CA PHE A 85 -1.91 -4.09 13.19
C PHE A 85 -0.72 -4.88 13.76
N VAL A 86 -0.75 -6.23 13.68
CA VAL A 86 0.35 -7.08 14.13
C VAL A 86 1.64 -6.82 13.33
N GLY A 87 1.58 -6.71 12.00
CA GLY A 87 2.76 -6.31 11.21
C GLY A 87 3.28 -4.91 11.56
N ARG A 88 2.40 -3.91 11.51
CA ARG A 88 2.73 -2.48 11.59
C ARG A 88 3.06 -1.98 12.99
N ASN A 89 2.61 -2.66 14.05
CA ASN A 89 2.83 -2.28 15.44
C ASN A 89 3.60 -3.36 16.22
N THR A 90 3.09 -4.59 16.28
CA THR A 90 3.70 -5.67 17.07
C THR A 90 5.11 -6.04 16.54
N PHE A 91 5.27 -6.23 15.23
CA PHE A 91 6.56 -6.54 14.62
C PHE A 91 7.44 -5.32 14.26
N LYS A 92 7.00 -4.09 14.58
CA LYS A 92 7.66 -2.84 14.17
C LYS A 92 9.08 -2.66 14.74
N ARG A 93 9.34 -3.15 15.95
CA ARG A 93 10.60 -2.97 16.70
C ARG A 93 11.02 -4.25 17.44
N VAL A 94 10.92 -5.40 16.79
CA VAL A 94 11.41 -6.68 17.35
C VAL A 94 12.92 -6.84 17.20
N ARG A 95 13.53 -7.75 17.97
CA ARG A 95 14.94 -8.14 17.83
C ARG A 95 15.27 -8.48 16.38
N LYS A 96 16.42 -7.99 15.90
CA LYS A 96 17.05 -8.41 14.65
C LYS A 96 18.16 -9.40 14.97
N GLY A 97 18.38 -10.38 14.09
CA GLY A 97 19.41 -11.41 14.22
C GLY A 97 19.14 -12.57 13.27
N LEU A 98 20.19 -13.21 12.76
CA LEU A 98 20.11 -14.25 11.72
C LEU A 98 19.30 -15.48 12.15
N THR A 99 19.18 -15.73 13.46
CA THR A 99 18.41 -16.83 14.06
C THR A 99 17.02 -16.42 14.56
N VAL A 100 16.61 -15.14 14.42
CA VAL A 100 15.36 -14.63 14.98
C VAL A 100 14.19 -14.87 14.02
N LYS A 101 13.47 -15.98 14.23
CA LYS A 101 12.27 -16.34 13.48
C LYS A 101 11.05 -15.54 13.98
N LYS A 102 10.38 -14.78 13.10
CA LYS A 102 9.10 -14.12 13.41
C LYS A 102 7.95 -15.09 13.11
N VAL A 103 7.09 -15.32 14.09
CA VAL A 103 5.91 -16.20 13.95
C VAL A 103 4.66 -15.47 14.43
N ALA A 104 3.59 -15.54 13.63
CA ALA A 104 2.27 -15.02 13.97
C ALA A 104 1.21 -16.14 13.89
N LEU A 105 0.36 -16.23 14.91
CA LEU A 105 -0.75 -17.18 14.98
C LEU A 105 -2.05 -16.39 15.09
N PHE A 106 -2.97 -16.62 14.16
CA PHE A 106 -4.27 -15.94 14.14
C PHE A 106 -5.40 -16.96 14.27
N PHE A 107 -6.17 -16.88 15.36
CA PHE A 107 -7.41 -17.65 15.50
C PHE A 107 -8.52 -17.02 14.66
N ALA A 108 -9.26 -17.84 13.90
CA ALA A 108 -10.38 -17.41 13.07
C ALA A 108 -11.59 -18.32 13.31
N GLU A 109 -12.78 -17.74 13.50
CA GLU A 109 -14.01 -18.52 13.76
C GLU A 109 -15.14 -18.20 12.77
N SER A 110 -15.02 -17.08 12.06
CA SER A 110 -15.86 -16.74 10.89
C SER A 110 -15.03 -15.93 9.88
N SER A 111 -15.48 -15.85 8.62
CA SER A 111 -14.78 -15.11 7.58
C SER A 111 -14.95 -13.61 7.76
N SER A 112 -13.85 -12.84 7.69
CA SER A 112 -13.95 -11.40 7.46
C SER A 112 -14.61 -11.12 6.11
N LEU A 113 -15.45 -10.07 6.07
CA LEU A 113 -16.11 -9.63 4.84
C LEU A 113 -15.13 -8.97 3.86
N ASP A 114 -14.04 -8.39 4.37
CA ASP A 114 -13.02 -7.72 3.58
C ASP A 114 -11.94 -8.71 3.08
N SER A 115 -11.91 -8.90 1.76
CA SER A 115 -10.90 -9.69 1.04
C SER A 115 -9.66 -8.88 0.68
N VAL A 116 -9.74 -7.54 0.69
CA VAL A 116 -8.62 -6.63 0.37
C VAL A 116 -7.75 -6.45 1.61
N SER A 117 -8.32 -6.13 2.78
CA SER A 117 -7.53 -6.01 4.02
C SER A 117 -6.73 -7.28 4.31
N THR A 118 -7.34 -8.46 4.11
CA THR A 118 -6.71 -9.77 4.37
C THR A 118 -5.64 -10.15 3.34
N SER A 119 -5.82 -9.83 2.05
CA SER A 119 -4.78 -10.07 1.04
C SER A 119 -3.64 -9.04 1.15
N THR A 120 -3.94 -7.77 1.44
CA THR A 120 -2.92 -6.77 1.78
C THR A 120 -2.12 -7.18 3.02
N ALA A 121 -2.79 -7.70 4.06
CA ALA A 121 -2.12 -8.19 5.26
C ALA A 121 -1.17 -9.37 4.99
N ALA A 122 -1.53 -10.26 4.06
CA ALA A 122 -0.66 -11.35 3.63
C ALA A 122 0.58 -10.82 2.87
N LEU A 123 0.42 -9.81 2.01
CA LEU A 123 1.57 -9.16 1.36
C LEU A 123 2.49 -8.47 2.39
N GLU A 124 1.93 -7.70 3.31
CA GLU A 124 2.69 -7.00 4.36
C GLU A 124 3.44 -7.99 5.28
N LEU A 125 2.80 -9.09 5.71
CA LEU A 125 3.43 -10.06 6.62
C LEU A 125 4.51 -10.94 5.94
N SER A 126 4.33 -11.35 4.67
CA SER A 126 5.41 -12.05 3.92
C SER A 126 6.60 -11.11 3.67
N ALA A 127 6.34 -9.85 3.30
CA ALA A 127 7.40 -8.85 3.12
C ALA A 127 8.20 -8.59 4.41
N MET A 128 7.54 -8.57 5.57
CA MET A 128 8.16 -8.49 6.90
C MET A 128 8.89 -9.77 7.36
N ASP A 129 8.86 -10.84 6.57
CA ASP A 129 9.39 -12.18 6.89
C ASP A 129 8.73 -12.82 8.13
N VAL A 130 7.40 -12.71 8.24
CA VAL A 130 6.61 -13.28 9.33
C VAL A 130 5.93 -14.57 8.88
N TYR A 131 6.42 -15.71 9.38
CA TYR A 131 5.74 -16.99 9.19
C TYR A 131 4.38 -16.95 9.91
N THR A 132 3.30 -17.18 9.18
CA THR A 132 1.95 -16.87 9.65
C THR A 132 1.01 -18.06 9.45
N SER A 133 0.43 -18.55 10.55
CA SER A 133 -0.57 -19.62 10.50
C SER A 133 -1.94 -19.14 10.99
N VAL A 134 -2.97 -19.38 10.18
CA VAL A 134 -4.38 -19.12 10.54
C VAL A 134 -5.01 -20.41 11.04
N LEU A 135 -5.56 -20.36 12.25
CA LEU A 135 -6.18 -21.47 12.97
C LEU A 135 -7.71 -21.30 12.95
N ALA A 136 -8.37 -21.96 12.01
CA ALA A 136 -9.77 -21.74 11.67
C ALA A 136 -10.71 -22.79 12.30
N PHE A 137 -11.59 -22.38 13.23
CA PHE A 137 -12.58 -23.27 13.89
C PHE A 137 -13.76 -23.69 12.99
N THR A 138 -13.85 -23.11 11.80
CA THR A 138 -14.84 -23.37 10.75
C THR A 138 -14.13 -23.40 9.39
N ASP A 139 -14.73 -23.95 8.33
CA ASP A 139 -14.14 -23.80 6.99
C ASP A 139 -14.40 -22.40 6.43
N LEU A 140 -13.33 -21.71 6.05
CA LEU A 140 -13.35 -20.32 5.60
C LEU A 140 -12.71 -20.21 4.22
N PRO A 141 -13.34 -20.76 3.15
CA PRO A 141 -12.70 -20.91 1.84
C PRO A 141 -12.30 -19.57 1.21
N ARG A 142 -13.09 -18.50 1.44
CA ARG A 142 -12.74 -17.12 1.03
C ARG A 142 -11.46 -16.62 1.70
N LEU A 143 -11.30 -16.92 2.99
CA LEU A 143 -10.13 -16.52 3.77
C LEU A 143 -8.91 -17.36 3.35
N ARG A 144 -9.07 -18.70 3.32
CA ARG A 144 -8.06 -19.67 2.88
C ARG A 144 -7.41 -19.30 1.54
N LYS A 145 -8.19 -18.81 0.56
CA LYS A 145 -7.69 -18.35 -0.75
C LYS A 145 -6.56 -17.31 -0.62
N ASN A 146 -6.67 -16.38 0.32
CA ASN A 146 -5.70 -15.30 0.54
C ASN A 146 -4.41 -15.79 1.23
N PHE A 147 -4.41 -17.00 1.81
CA PHE A 147 -3.24 -17.62 2.43
C PHE A 147 -2.46 -18.57 1.52
N VAL A 148 -2.83 -18.65 0.23
CA VAL A 148 -2.08 -19.40 -0.80
C VAL A 148 -1.25 -18.48 -1.72
N ILE A 149 -1.04 -17.21 -1.32
CA ILE A 149 -0.22 -16.22 -2.04
C ILE A 149 1.27 -16.58 -1.92
N ASP A 150 1.71 -16.97 -0.72
CA ASP A 150 3.09 -17.42 -0.44
C ASP A 150 3.06 -18.63 0.51
N PRO A 151 3.04 -19.87 -0.01
CA PRO A 151 2.97 -21.08 0.82
C PRO A 151 4.23 -21.31 1.66
N SER A 152 5.35 -20.63 1.37
CA SER A 152 6.57 -20.73 2.19
C SER A 152 6.42 -20.03 3.54
N ARG A 153 5.55 -19.01 3.61
CA ARG A 153 5.29 -18.22 4.83
C ARG A 153 3.91 -18.46 5.43
N PHE A 154 2.89 -18.69 4.63
CA PHE A 154 1.51 -18.85 5.08
C PHE A 154 1.07 -20.30 5.23
N GLN A 155 0.25 -20.55 6.25
CA GLN A 155 -0.43 -21.83 6.48
C GLN A 155 -1.87 -21.55 6.91
N PHE A 156 -2.81 -22.37 6.42
CA PHE A 156 -4.21 -22.32 6.85
C PHE A 156 -4.61 -23.69 7.40
N LEU A 157 -4.92 -23.77 8.68
CA LEU A 157 -5.27 -25.01 9.39
C LEU A 157 -6.71 -24.91 9.90
N SER A 158 -7.56 -25.85 9.48
CA SER A 158 -8.85 -26.05 10.16
C SER A 158 -8.62 -26.78 11.49
N ILE A 159 -9.20 -26.25 12.56
CA ILE A 159 -9.18 -26.82 13.91
C ILE A 159 -10.41 -27.73 14.08
N PRO A 160 -10.22 -29.04 14.29
CA PRO A 160 -11.30 -30.01 14.43
C PRO A 160 -11.97 -29.93 15.80
N GLN A 161 -13.17 -30.50 15.92
CA GLN A 161 -13.94 -30.50 17.18
C GLN A 161 -13.50 -31.57 18.20
N ARG A 162 -12.68 -32.56 17.79
CA ARG A 162 -12.16 -33.63 18.66
C ARG A 162 -10.76 -33.29 19.18
N GLU A 163 -10.54 -33.41 20.48
CA GLU A 163 -9.30 -32.98 21.14
C GLU A 163 -8.06 -33.79 20.72
N SER A 164 -8.23 -35.08 20.38
CA SER A 164 -7.21 -35.93 19.74
C SER A 164 -6.66 -35.31 18.43
N ASP A 165 -7.58 -34.82 17.60
CA ASP A 165 -7.29 -34.33 16.25
C ASP A 165 -6.73 -32.90 16.29
N ILE A 166 -7.05 -32.16 17.37
CA ILE A 166 -6.39 -30.89 17.69
C ILE A 166 -4.92 -31.19 18.00
N GLN A 167 -4.62 -32.10 18.93
CA GLN A 167 -3.24 -32.35 19.35
C GLN A 167 -2.35 -32.82 18.19
N ALA A 168 -2.85 -33.70 17.32
CA ALA A 168 -2.12 -34.11 16.12
C ALA A 168 -1.73 -32.91 15.23
N ARG A 169 -2.64 -31.96 15.02
CA ARG A 169 -2.37 -30.73 14.24
C ARG A 169 -1.46 -29.75 14.98
N LEU A 170 -1.53 -29.67 16.31
CA LEU A 170 -0.62 -28.85 17.11
C LEU A 170 0.81 -29.39 17.02
N ASN A 171 1.00 -30.71 17.05
CA ASN A 171 2.32 -31.32 16.87
C ASN A 171 2.90 -30.99 15.48
N THR A 172 2.12 -31.14 14.40
CA THR A 172 2.55 -30.71 13.05
C THR A 172 2.87 -29.21 12.97
N LEU A 173 2.16 -28.36 13.72
CA LEU A 173 2.49 -26.93 13.79
C LEU A 173 3.76 -26.68 14.62
N LYS A 174 3.98 -27.38 15.73
CA LYS A 174 5.25 -27.31 16.49
C LYS A 174 6.42 -27.67 15.58
N ASP A 175 6.37 -28.83 14.94
CA ASP A 175 7.42 -29.34 14.06
C ASP A 175 7.66 -28.45 12.84
N CYS A 176 6.61 -28.12 12.08
CA CYS A 176 6.75 -27.45 10.78
C CYS A 176 6.73 -25.92 10.82
N LEU A 177 6.42 -25.29 11.96
CA LEU A 177 6.45 -23.82 12.13
C LEU A 177 7.41 -23.37 13.22
N LEU A 178 7.24 -23.83 14.45
CA LEU A 178 8.01 -23.33 15.60
C LEU A 178 9.43 -23.87 15.56
N CYS A 179 9.57 -25.20 15.55
CA CYS A 179 10.82 -25.93 15.63
C CYS A 179 11.44 -26.27 14.26
N TYR A 180 10.80 -25.88 13.14
CA TYR A 180 11.29 -26.17 11.79
C TYR A 180 12.70 -25.62 11.55
N ASP A 181 13.64 -26.54 11.35
CA ASP A 181 15.00 -26.33 10.89
C ASP A 181 15.09 -26.53 9.36
N PRO A 182 15.58 -25.54 8.59
CA PRO A 182 15.80 -25.70 7.15
C PRO A 182 17.02 -26.59 6.80
N CYS A 183 17.91 -26.89 7.75
CA CYS A 183 19.10 -27.72 7.51
C CYS A 183 18.79 -29.22 7.64
N SER A 184 17.97 -29.61 8.62
CA SER A 184 17.44 -30.95 8.83
C SER A 184 15.90 -30.96 8.87
N PRO A 185 15.22 -30.64 7.75
CA PRO A 185 13.76 -30.52 7.72
C PRO A 185 13.07 -31.87 7.97
N ASN A 186 12.15 -31.90 8.94
CA ASN A 186 11.32 -33.06 9.24
C ASN A 186 10.53 -33.52 7.98
N PRO A 187 10.57 -34.81 7.59
CA PRO A 187 9.88 -35.34 6.40
C PRO A 187 8.36 -35.07 6.33
N ILE A 188 7.70 -34.79 7.47
CA ILE A 188 6.27 -34.43 7.52
C ILE A 188 6.01 -33.03 6.93
N CYS A 189 7.04 -32.17 6.85
CA CYS A 189 6.94 -30.76 6.48
C CYS A 189 7.17 -30.48 4.97
N THR A 190 6.83 -31.43 4.09
CA THR A 190 7.11 -31.42 2.63
C THR A 190 6.78 -30.11 1.92
N ASP A 191 5.62 -29.50 2.20
CA ASP A 191 5.17 -28.27 1.53
C ASP A 191 6.14 -27.07 1.66
N ARG A 192 6.97 -27.01 2.72
CA ARG A 192 7.83 -25.85 3.01
C ARG A 192 9.20 -25.86 2.32
N ASN A 193 9.69 -27.01 1.88
CA ASN A 193 11.01 -27.10 1.24
C ASN A 193 11.01 -26.65 -0.23
N THR A 194 9.85 -26.49 -0.87
CA THR A 194 9.80 -25.99 -2.24
C THR A 194 10.06 -24.47 -2.29
N LYS A 195 11.33 -24.06 -2.50
CA LYS A 195 11.64 -22.73 -3.06
C LYS A 195 11.18 -22.67 -4.51
N SER A 196 9.86 -22.69 -4.68
CA SER A 196 9.17 -22.46 -5.94
C SER A 196 9.52 -21.05 -6.44
N SER A 197 10.14 -21.00 -7.61
CA SER A 197 10.13 -19.82 -8.46
C SER A 197 8.70 -19.56 -8.96
N ILE A 198 8.48 -18.35 -9.46
CA ILE A 198 7.19 -17.92 -9.98
C ILE A 198 7.02 -18.48 -11.41
N ASP A 199 6.50 -19.71 -11.54
CA ASP A 199 6.01 -20.27 -12.81
C ASP A 199 4.72 -19.54 -13.23
N LEU A 200 4.90 -18.41 -13.94
CA LEU A 200 3.84 -17.63 -14.55
C LEU A 200 4.14 -17.33 -16.02
N ASP A 201 3.16 -17.62 -16.87
CA ASP A 201 3.11 -17.16 -18.25
C ASP A 201 2.72 -15.67 -18.29
N MET A 202 3.71 -14.80 -18.05
CA MET A 202 3.56 -13.35 -18.00
C MET A 202 4.60 -12.60 -18.85
N ASP A 203 4.23 -11.37 -19.25
CA ASP A 203 5.11 -10.39 -19.88
C ASP A 203 5.38 -9.27 -18.88
N VAL A 204 6.65 -9.13 -18.43
CA VAL A 204 7.07 -8.12 -17.44
C VAL A 204 8.06 -7.15 -18.08
N ALA A 205 7.67 -5.89 -18.25
CA ALA A 205 8.60 -4.82 -18.60
C ALA A 205 8.97 -4.05 -17.33
N PHE A 206 10.25 -4.05 -16.98
CA PHE A 206 10.81 -3.16 -15.97
C PHE A 206 11.12 -1.80 -16.59
N LEU A 207 10.73 -0.73 -15.91
CA LEU A 207 11.06 0.66 -16.25
C LEU A 207 11.81 1.29 -15.09
N VAL A 208 13.09 1.57 -15.25
CA VAL A 208 13.95 2.16 -14.21
C VAL A 208 14.12 3.64 -14.42
N ASP A 209 13.80 4.44 -13.41
CA ASP A 209 14.17 5.84 -13.29
C ASP A 209 15.67 5.99 -12.99
N SER A 210 16.34 6.70 -13.88
CA SER A 210 17.77 7.02 -13.98
C SER A 210 17.92 8.53 -14.28
N SER A 211 16.89 9.32 -13.97
CA SER A 211 16.88 10.78 -14.06
C SER A 211 17.56 11.42 -12.84
N ARG A 212 17.77 12.74 -12.88
CA ARG A 212 18.29 13.52 -11.73
C ARG A 212 17.41 13.47 -10.48
N ALA A 213 16.19 12.98 -10.59
CA ALA A 213 15.29 12.80 -9.45
C ALA A 213 15.64 11.51 -8.67
N MET A 214 16.18 10.49 -9.34
CA MET A 214 16.78 9.32 -8.70
C MET A 214 18.15 9.69 -8.12
N ARG A 215 18.35 9.41 -6.82
CA ARG A 215 19.67 9.52 -6.18
C ARG A 215 20.56 8.36 -6.60
N SER A 216 21.87 8.56 -6.68
CA SER A 216 22.79 7.47 -7.08
C SER A 216 22.79 6.27 -6.11
N ASP A 217 22.57 6.48 -4.81
CA ASP A 217 22.45 5.36 -3.86
C ASP A 217 21.13 4.59 -4.02
N ASP A 218 20.05 5.28 -4.40
CA ASP A 218 18.77 4.65 -4.70
C ASP A 218 18.74 3.98 -6.09
N TYR A 219 19.50 4.51 -7.07
CA TYR A 219 19.74 3.85 -8.36
C TYR A 219 20.51 2.53 -8.19
N GLU A 220 21.57 2.51 -7.38
CA GLU A 220 22.28 1.25 -7.10
C GLU A 220 21.40 0.26 -6.31
N ARG A 221 20.57 0.73 -5.37
CA ARG A 221 19.53 -0.10 -4.74
C ARG A 221 18.53 -0.63 -5.77
N SER A 222 18.17 0.13 -6.81
CA SER A 222 17.25 -0.32 -7.86
C SER A 222 17.86 -1.44 -8.71
N ARG A 223 19.16 -1.36 -9.01
CA ARG A 223 19.91 -2.43 -9.70
C ARG A 223 20.02 -3.70 -8.85
N LEU A 224 20.36 -3.56 -7.56
CA LEU A 224 20.42 -4.67 -6.60
C LEU A 224 19.04 -5.33 -6.39
N PHE A 225 17.96 -4.55 -6.39
CA PHE A 225 16.59 -5.06 -6.37
C PHE A 225 16.29 -5.92 -7.60
N LEU A 226 16.56 -5.43 -8.81
CA LEU A 226 16.31 -6.17 -10.05
C LEU A 226 17.12 -7.47 -10.11
N HIS A 227 18.41 -7.40 -9.78
CA HIS A 227 19.30 -8.57 -9.68
C HIS A 227 18.73 -9.64 -8.75
N SER A 228 18.21 -9.23 -7.59
CA SER A 228 17.65 -10.14 -6.57
C SER A 228 16.26 -10.66 -6.95
N LEU A 229 15.42 -9.84 -7.60
CA LEU A 229 14.07 -10.23 -8.01
C LEU A 229 14.09 -11.27 -9.14
N LEU A 230 15.09 -11.21 -10.03
CA LEU A 230 15.30 -12.23 -11.06
C LEU A 230 15.58 -13.62 -10.48
N ASP A 231 16.03 -13.75 -9.23
CA ASP A 231 16.16 -15.08 -8.60
C ASP A 231 14.82 -15.71 -8.22
N GLU A 232 13.78 -14.89 -8.01
CA GLU A 232 12.44 -15.32 -7.60
C GLU A 232 11.51 -15.60 -8.81
N ILE A 233 11.77 -14.94 -9.94
CA ILE A 233 11.05 -15.14 -11.21
C ILE A 233 11.62 -16.36 -11.95
N ASP A 234 10.74 -17.22 -12.49
CA ASP A 234 11.13 -18.21 -13.49
C ASP A 234 11.15 -17.53 -14.87
N VAL A 235 12.25 -17.62 -15.62
CA VAL A 235 12.43 -16.89 -16.89
C VAL A 235 12.35 -17.86 -18.07
N SER A 236 11.58 -17.51 -19.09
CA SER A 236 11.40 -18.33 -20.29
C SER A 236 12.72 -18.56 -21.03
N ALA A 237 13.10 -19.84 -21.14
CA ALA A 237 14.21 -20.27 -21.98
C ALA A 237 13.93 -20.17 -23.49
N GLN A 238 12.67 -19.93 -23.89
CA GLN A 238 12.24 -19.89 -25.30
C GLN A 238 11.21 -18.75 -25.55
N PRO A 239 11.58 -17.47 -25.37
CA PRO A 239 10.63 -16.35 -25.37
C PRO A 239 9.94 -16.10 -26.72
N ARG A 240 10.49 -16.64 -27.81
CA ARG A 240 9.91 -16.59 -29.17
C ARG A 240 8.89 -17.71 -29.46
N ALA A 241 8.82 -18.73 -28.61
CA ALA A 241 7.93 -19.88 -28.75
C ALA A 241 6.87 -19.92 -27.62
N PRO A 242 5.76 -20.65 -27.79
CA PRO A 242 4.82 -20.92 -26.69
C PRO A 242 5.51 -21.77 -25.62
N SER A 243 5.91 -21.15 -24.52
CA SER A 243 6.70 -21.76 -23.44
C SER A 243 6.32 -21.20 -22.08
N LYS A 244 6.68 -21.90 -20.99
CA LYS A 244 6.51 -21.46 -19.60
C LYS A 244 7.55 -20.42 -19.18
N GLY A 245 7.42 -19.91 -17.95
CA GLY A 245 8.28 -18.87 -17.36
C GLY A 245 8.04 -17.49 -17.96
N ALA A 246 8.34 -16.42 -17.22
CA ALA A 246 8.12 -15.04 -17.63
C ALA A 246 9.02 -14.59 -18.80
N ARG A 247 8.52 -13.69 -19.65
CA ARG A 247 9.37 -12.91 -20.56
C ARG A 247 9.65 -11.59 -19.87
N VAL A 248 10.92 -11.21 -19.83
CA VAL A 248 11.38 -10.02 -19.13
C VAL A 248 12.03 -9.06 -20.12
N ALA A 249 11.63 -7.80 -20.08
CA ALA A 249 12.30 -6.70 -20.74
C ALA A 249 12.71 -5.64 -19.70
N LEU A 250 13.78 -4.91 -19.99
CA LEU A 250 14.30 -3.84 -19.14
C LEU A 250 14.55 -2.59 -19.97
N TYR A 251 13.92 -1.51 -19.55
CA TYR A 251 14.04 -0.18 -20.11
C TYR A 251 14.51 0.79 -19.05
N GLN A 252 15.49 1.61 -19.39
CA GLN A 252 15.95 2.70 -18.57
C GLN A 252 15.38 4.01 -19.10
N HIS A 253 14.67 4.74 -18.26
CA HIS A 253 14.36 6.14 -18.48
C HIS A 253 15.33 6.95 -17.62
N THR A 254 16.16 7.84 -18.15
CA THR A 254 15.85 8.79 -19.22
C THR A 254 16.85 8.69 -20.38
N ALA A 255 16.36 8.89 -21.62
CA ALA A 255 17.23 8.93 -22.78
C ALA A 255 17.99 10.28 -22.83
N PRO A 256 19.32 10.28 -23.06
CA PRO A 256 20.11 11.51 -23.14
C PRO A 256 19.54 12.52 -24.16
N GLY A 257 19.27 13.74 -23.70
CA GLY A 257 18.78 14.83 -24.55
C GLY A 257 17.35 14.67 -25.07
N PHE A 258 16.53 13.75 -24.53
CA PHE A 258 15.12 13.60 -24.94
C PHE A 258 14.31 14.89 -24.74
N THR A 259 13.57 15.27 -25.78
CA THR A 259 12.58 16.35 -25.78
C THR A 259 11.29 15.87 -26.47
N PRO A 260 10.10 16.22 -25.96
CA PRO A 260 8.83 15.83 -26.60
C PRO A 260 8.60 16.49 -27.96
N SER A 261 9.40 17.51 -28.31
CA SER A 261 9.35 18.22 -29.59
C SER A 261 9.98 17.46 -30.75
N ASN A 262 10.83 16.45 -30.49
CA ASN A 262 11.50 15.69 -31.54
C ASN A 262 10.97 14.25 -31.58
N ALA A 263 10.04 14.00 -32.51
CA ALA A 263 9.41 12.68 -32.71
C ALA A 263 10.38 11.54 -33.11
N SER A 264 11.64 11.85 -33.46
CA SER A 264 12.66 10.84 -33.73
C SER A 264 13.42 10.38 -32.47
N GLN A 265 13.27 11.07 -31.33
CA GLN A 265 13.91 10.68 -30.07
C GLN A 265 13.06 9.65 -29.32
N VAL A 266 13.68 8.52 -28.96
CA VAL A 266 13.06 7.52 -28.09
C VAL A 266 13.18 7.98 -26.62
N PRO A 267 12.11 7.96 -25.80
CA PRO A 267 12.15 8.43 -24.40
C PRO A 267 12.79 7.46 -23.39
N VAL A 268 13.25 6.30 -23.88
CA VAL A 268 13.88 5.22 -23.11
C VAL A 268 15.13 4.70 -23.82
N GLN A 269 16.09 4.25 -23.03
CA GLN A 269 17.17 3.36 -23.43
C GLN A 269 16.70 1.91 -23.23
N GLU A 270 16.78 1.08 -24.27
CA GLU A 270 16.54 -0.36 -24.12
C GLU A 270 17.82 -1.02 -23.59
N GLU A 271 17.74 -1.63 -22.40
CA GLU A 271 18.82 -2.47 -21.87
C GLU A 271 18.69 -3.89 -22.45
N PHE A 272 17.46 -4.41 -22.51
CA PHE A 272 17.11 -5.61 -23.27
C PHE A 272 15.59 -5.75 -23.47
N ASN A 273 15.16 -6.12 -24.68
CA ASN A 273 13.78 -6.52 -24.95
C ASN A 273 13.49 -7.97 -24.53
N PHE A 274 12.20 -8.33 -24.56
CA PHE A 274 11.61 -9.63 -24.23
C PHE A 274 12.22 -10.87 -24.92
N PHE A 275 13.04 -10.70 -25.96
CA PHE A 275 13.63 -11.78 -26.75
C PHE A 275 15.16 -11.80 -26.74
N SER A 276 15.81 -10.94 -25.94
CA SER A 276 17.27 -10.76 -25.93
C SER A 276 18.01 -11.83 -25.10
N TYR A 277 17.42 -12.26 -23.99
CA TYR A 277 18.01 -13.22 -23.06
C TYR A 277 17.07 -14.40 -22.79
N THR A 278 17.65 -15.60 -22.69
CA THR A 278 16.98 -16.86 -22.33
C THR A 278 17.46 -17.44 -21.00
N ASP A 279 18.40 -16.75 -20.35
CA ASP A 279 18.99 -17.11 -19.06
C ASP A 279 19.00 -15.87 -18.15
N LYS A 280 18.52 -16.04 -16.91
CA LYS A 280 18.49 -14.98 -15.93
C LYS A 280 19.86 -14.57 -15.40
N ASN A 281 20.87 -15.43 -15.47
CA ASN A 281 22.22 -15.08 -15.00
C ASN A 281 22.86 -14.04 -15.94
N ARG A 282 22.67 -14.17 -17.26
CA ARG A 282 23.03 -13.12 -18.24
C ARG A 282 22.27 -11.81 -18.03
N MET A 283 20.95 -11.86 -17.73
CA MET A 283 20.20 -10.64 -17.36
C MET A 283 20.79 -9.97 -16.10
N LYS A 284 21.11 -10.76 -15.06
CA LYS A 284 21.72 -10.28 -13.81
C LYS A 284 23.11 -9.68 -14.03
N ALA A 285 23.96 -10.31 -14.85
CA ALA A 285 25.26 -9.77 -15.25
C ALA A 285 25.10 -8.42 -15.96
N HIS A 286 24.23 -8.33 -16.99
CA HIS A 286 23.95 -7.06 -17.69
C HIS A 286 23.50 -5.94 -16.74
N ILE A 287 22.63 -6.25 -15.78
CA ILE A 287 22.17 -5.27 -14.78
C ILE A 287 23.33 -4.77 -13.89
N MET A 288 24.30 -5.63 -13.56
CA MET A 288 25.46 -5.31 -12.70
C MET A 288 26.65 -4.71 -13.45
N GLU A 289 26.83 -5.01 -14.73
CA GLU A 289 28.03 -4.67 -15.52
C GLU A 289 27.76 -3.62 -16.60
N SER A 290 26.61 -3.66 -17.27
CA SER A 290 26.29 -2.77 -18.40
C SER A 290 25.67 -1.45 -17.95
N MET A 291 24.60 -1.51 -17.15
CA MET A 291 23.75 -0.36 -16.80
C MET A 291 24.51 0.82 -16.17
N ARG A 292 24.12 2.05 -16.51
CA ARG A 292 24.72 3.31 -16.02
C ARG A 292 23.65 4.35 -15.67
N HIS A 293 23.89 5.11 -14.59
CA HIS A 293 23.04 6.21 -14.17
C HIS A 293 23.17 7.40 -15.14
N VAL A 294 22.08 7.83 -15.79
CA VAL A 294 22.13 8.83 -16.89
C VAL A 294 22.00 10.28 -16.40
N GLN A 295 21.26 10.52 -15.30
CA GLN A 295 21.11 11.84 -14.67
C GLN A 295 20.69 12.97 -15.64
N SER A 296 19.72 12.68 -16.52
CA SER A 296 19.02 13.68 -17.35
C SER A 296 17.65 14.06 -16.72
N SER A 297 16.82 14.84 -17.40
CA SER A 297 15.47 15.23 -16.95
C SER A 297 14.47 14.07 -17.01
N SER A 298 13.48 14.05 -16.11
CA SER A 298 12.44 13.01 -16.05
C SER A 298 11.27 13.26 -17.02
N ALA A 299 10.80 12.21 -17.66
CA ALA A 299 9.67 12.13 -18.58
C ALA A 299 9.06 10.70 -18.58
N VAL A 300 8.72 10.21 -17.39
CA VAL A 300 8.19 8.85 -17.15
C VAL A 300 6.91 8.59 -17.97
N GLY A 301 6.09 9.61 -18.23
CA GLY A 301 4.86 9.49 -19.02
C GLY A 301 5.14 9.13 -20.47
N TYR A 302 6.06 9.85 -21.13
CA TYR A 302 6.53 9.49 -22.47
C TYR A 302 7.25 8.12 -22.51
N ALA A 303 8.04 7.80 -21.48
CA ALA A 303 8.70 6.49 -21.38
C ALA A 303 7.69 5.33 -21.27
N LEU A 304 6.68 5.49 -20.41
CA LEU A 304 5.61 4.51 -20.21
C LEU A 304 4.72 4.39 -21.47
N GLU A 305 4.51 5.49 -22.20
CA GLU A 305 3.84 5.45 -23.51
C GLU A 305 4.61 4.62 -24.52
N HIS A 306 5.92 4.82 -24.65
CA HIS A 306 6.72 4.06 -25.60
C HIS A 306 6.66 2.55 -25.32
N ILE A 307 6.72 2.14 -24.04
CA ILE A 307 6.57 0.73 -23.67
C ILE A 307 5.17 0.21 -24.02
N VAL A 308 4.11 0.92 -23.67
CA VAL A 308 2.72 0.46 -23.89
C VAL A 308 2.32 0.46 -25.37
N ASN A 309 2.71 1.50 -26.13
CA ASN A 309 2.23 1.75 -27.50
C ASN A 309 3.25 1.39 -28.60
N ASN A 310 4.54 1.21 -28.29
CA ASN A 310 5.57 0.86 -29.29
C ASN A 310 6.32 -0.46 -29.01
N VAL A 311 6.35 -0.95 -27.76
CA VAL A 311 6.93 -2.26 -27.41
C VAL A 311 5.86 -3.34 -27.34
N PHE A 312 4.92 -3.26 -26.40
CA PHE A 312 3.90 -4.30 -26.19
C PHE A 312 2.95 -4.47 -27.39
N SER A 313 2.69 -3.40 -28.14
CA SER A 313 1.85 -3.42 -29.35
C SER A 313 2.43 -4.27 -30.49
N LYS A 314 3.76 -4.47 -30.53
CA LYS A 314 4.45 -5.24 -31.57
C LYS A 314 4.62 -6.73 -31.22
N LEU A 315 4.21 -7.16 -30.02
CA LEU A 315 4.31 -8.55 -29.59
C LEU A 315 3.24 -9.40 -30.28
N SER A 316 3.64 -10.16 -31.30
CA SER A 316 2.74 -11.02 -32.10
C SER A 316 1.97 -12.09 -31.31
N LYS A 317 2.41 -12.41 -30.09
CA LYS A 317 1.69 -13.22 -29.09
C LYS A 317 1.92 -12.62 -27.70
N VAL A 318 1.08 -11.67 -27.30
CA VAL A 318 1.06 -11.11 -25.92
C VAL A 318 0.48 -12.16 -24.96
N ARG A 319 1.03 -12.26 -23.75
CA ARG A 319 0.55 -13.17 -22.71
C ARG A 319 -0.65 -12.62 -21.95
N THR A 320 -1.34 -13.52 -21.24
CA THR A 320 -2.56 -13.17 -20.47
C THR A 320 -2.30 -12.16 -19.35
N THR A 321 -1.10 -12.16 -18.80
CA THR A 321 -0.68 -11.29 -17.69
C THR A 321 0.39 -10.32 -18.19
N LYS A 322 0.06 -9.02 -18.22
CA LYS A 322 0.94 -7.94 -18.68
C LYS A 322 1.29 -7.03 -17.50
N ILE A 323 2.57 -6.91 -17.18
CA ILE A 323 3.04 -6.17 -16.00
C ILE A 323 4.02 -5.08 -16.43
N LEU A 324 3.76 -3.86 -15.96
CA LEU A 324 4.66 -2.71 -16.05
C LEU A 324 5.21 -2.48 -14.64
N PHE A 325 6.49 -2.75 -14.43
CA PHE A 325 7.13 -2.70 -13.13
C PHE A 325 8.04 -1.48 -13.07
N VAL A 326 7.52 -0.38 -12.52
CA VAL A 326 8.15 0.94 -12.55
C VAL A 326 8.93 1.18 -11.26
N LEU A 327 10.22 1.44 -11.39
CA LEU A 327 11.11 1.80 -10.28
C LEU A 327 11.34 3.32 -10.36
N LEU A 328 10.86 4.07 -9.37
CA LEU A 328 10.90 5.54 -9.35
C LEU A 328 11.86 6.06 -8.28
N GLY A 329 12.64 7.08 -8.61
CA GLY A 329 13.46 7.84 -7.67
C GLY A 329 12.86 9.18 -7.25
N GLY A 330 11.97 9.76 -8.05
CA GLY A 330 11.31 11.02 -7.72
C GLY A 330 10.00 11.30 -8.46
N GLU A 331 9.54 12.56 -8.39
CA GLU A 331 8.46 13.06 -9.26
C GLU A 331 8.95 13.17 -10.71
N THR A 332 8.05 12.97 -11.68
CA THR A 332 8.36 13.29 -13.08
C THR A 332 8.31 14.80 -13.32
N SER A 333 8.89 15.29 -14.41
CA SER A 333 8.88 16.74 -14.68
C SER A 333 7.43 17.26 -14.79
N PRO A 334 7.12 18.49 -14.31
CA PRO A 334 5.74 19.01 -14.31
C PRO A 334 5.06 19.03 -15.68
N TRP A 335 5.82 19.15 -16.78
CA TRP A 335 5.32 19.10 -18.15
C TRP A 335 4.94 17.69 -18.64
N ASP A 336 5.47 16.64 -18.02
CA ASP A 336 5.19 15.23 -18.31
C ASP A 336 4.07 14.66 -17.39
N PHE A 337 3.76 15.33 -16.27
CA PHE A 337 2.78 14.81 -15.29
C PHE A 337 1.38 14.53 -15.90
N GLN A 338 0.88 15.41 -16.78
CA GLN A 338 -0.40 15.17 -17.47
C GLN A 338 -0.31 13.94 -18.41
N LYS A 339 0.81 13.80 -19.14
CA LYS A 339 1.08 12.65 -19.99
C LYS A 339 1.11 11.35 -19.18
N LEU A 340 1.72 11.38 -18.00
CA LEU A 340 1.76 10.28 -17.03
C LEU A 340 0.36 9.89 -16.51
N GLU A 341 -0.49 10.86 -16.17
CA GLU A 341 -1.88 10.65 -15.77
C GLU A 341 -2.71 9.97 -16.88
N ASP A 342 -2.54 10.42 -18.13
CA ASP A 342 -3.26 9.88 -19.28
C ASP A 342 -2.80 8.48 -19.70
N ILE A 343 -1.48 8.23 -19.78
CA ILE A 343 -0.97 6.90 -20.15
C ILE A 343 -1.17 5.85 -19.04
N SER A 344 -1.05 6.24 -17.77
CA SER A 344 -1.36 5.35 -16.63
C SER A 344 -2.82 4.87 -16.71
N ARG A 345 -3.75 5.79 -17.00
CA ARG A 345 -5.16 5.46 -17.23
C ARG A 345 -5.33 4.55 -18.44
N GLN A 346 -4.74 4.90 -19.58
CA GLN A 346 -4.88 4.11 -20.81
C GLN A 346 -4.32 2.68 -20.65
N ALA A 347 -3.16 2.52 -20.01
CA ALA A 347 -2.55 1.22 -19.77
C ALA A 347 -3.42 0.35 -18.84
N LYS A 348 -3.94 0.91 -17.74
CA LYS A 348 -4.86 0.20 -16.83
C LYS A 348 -6.14 -0.25 -17.55
N CYS A 349 -6.70 0.60 -18.42
CA CYS A 349 -7.85 0.23 -19.25
C CYS A 349 -7.52 -0.85 -20.28
N LYS A 350 -6.34 -0.80 -20.90
CA LYS A 350 -5.79 -1.87 -21.76
C LYS A 350 -5.43 -3.16 -20.98
N GLY A 351 -5.79 -3.29 -19.70
CA GLY A 351 -5.55 -4.49 -18.89
C GLY A 351 -4.09 -4.72 -18.49
N PHE A 352 -3.27 -3.67 -18.42
CA PHE A 352 -1.94 -3.76 -17.81
C PHE A 352 -2.03 -3.66 -16.29
N THR A 353 -1.23 -4.46 -15.59
CA THR A 353 -0.99 -4.30 -14.15
C THR A 353 0.25 -3.43 -13.96
N ILE A 354 0.09 -2.25 -13.38
CA ILE A 354 1.23 -1.39 -13.04
C ILE A 354 1.61 -1.66 -11.59
N PHE A 355 2.86 -2.06 -11.36
CA PHE A 355 3.50 -2.09 -10.05
C PHE A 355 4.48 -0.92 -9.96
N THR A 356 4.53 -0.25 -8.82
CA THR A 356 5.43 0.87 -8.55
C THR A 356 6.29 0.56 -7.32
N LEU A 357 7.61 0.55 -7.50
CA LEU A 357 8.59 0.59 -6.41
C LEU A 357 9.14 2.01 -6.31
N ALA A 358 8.75 2.73 -5.26
CA ALA A 358 9.18 4.09 -4.98
C ALA A 358 10.40 4.07 -4.02
N PHE A 359 11.50 4.71 -4.41
CA PHE A 359 12.71 4.84 -3.61
C PHE A 359 12.82 6.20 -2.92
N GLY A 360 13.34 6.21 -1.68
CA GLY A 360 13.59 7.44 -0.93
C GLY A 360 12.37 8.00 -0.18
N GLU A 361 12.63 8.89 0.76
CA GLU A 361 11.61 9.42 1.67
C GLU A 361 10.67 10.44 1.01
N HIS A 362 11.13 11.12 -0.05
CA HIS A 362 10.49 12.32 -0.60
C HIS A 362 9.61 12.08 -1.83
N ILE A 363 9.45 10.84 -2.30
CA ILE A 363 8.46 10.55 -3.35
C ILE A 363 7.06 10.90 -2.84
N ASN A 364 6.35 11.70 -3.63
CA ASN A 364 4.96 12.05 -3.41
C ASN A 364 4.06 10.84 -3.68
N ASP A 365 3.37 10.36 -2.63
CA ASP A 365 2.43 9.24 -2.72
C ASP A 365 1.42 9.42 -3.87
N THR A 366 1.03 10.66 -4.16
CA THR A 366 0.06 10.97 -5.23
C THR A 366 0.52 10.46 -6.60
N GLN A 367 1.80 10.59 -6.96
CA GLN A 367 2.29 10.09 -8.26
C GLN A 367 2.44 8.57 -8.24
N ALA A 368 2.91 8.02 -7.12
CA ALA A 368 3.16 6.58 -6.99
C ALA A 368 1.85 5.76 -6.96
N GLU A 369 0.81 6.27 -6.28
CA GLU A 369 -0.56 5.73 -6.29
C GLU A 369 -1.26 5.96 -7.64
N LEU A 370 -1.05 7.10 -8.30
CA LEU A 370 -1.56 7.39 -9.65
C LEU A 370 -0.99 6.38 -10.67
N LEU A 371 0.26 5.94 -10.51
CA LEU A 371 0.86 4.90 -11.33
C LEU A 371 0.41 3.49 -10.93
N ALA A 372 0.44 3.12 -9.65
CA ALA A 372 0.10 1.78 -9.19
C ALA A 372 -1.33 1.33 -9.57
N SER A 373 -1.52 0.05 -9.92
CA SER A 373 -2.84 -0.52 -10.16
C SER A 373 -3.66 -0.63 -8.86
N ILE A 374 -4.99 -0.76 -9.00
CA ILE A 374 -5.91 -0.83 -7.85
C ILE A 374 -6.03 -2.28 -7.34
N PRO A 375 -6.00 -2.53 -6.02
CA PRO A 375 -5.77 -1.57 -4.94
C PRO A 375 -4.28 -1.22 -4.80
N ALA A 376 -3.96 0.05 -4.55
CA ALA A 376 -2.58 0.52 -4.48
C ALA A 376 -1.73 -0.26 -3.45
N ALA A 377 -2.32 -0.67 -2.32
CA ALA A 377 -1.64 -1.47 -1.30
C ALA A 377 -1.20 -2.89 -1.75
N HIS A 378 -1.59 -3.35 -2.94
CA HIS A 378 -1.05 -4.57 -3.57
C HIS A 378 0.03 -4.27 -4.64
N HIS A 379 0.17 -3.01 -5.06
CA HIS A 379 0.90 -2.61 -6.27
C HIS A 379 1.93 -1.49 -6.03
N LEU A 380 1.96 -0.90 -4.84
CA LEU A 380 2.86 0.18 -4.45
C LEU A 380 3.70 -0.27 -3.26
N CYS A 381 5.01 -0.28 -3.43
CA CYS A 381 5.99 -0.53 -2.39
C CYS A 381 6.88 0.71 -2.21
N HIS A 382 7.10 1.14 -0.97
CA HIS A 382 7.94 2.30 -0.64
C HIS A 382 9.22 1.83 0.06
N SER A 383 10.35 1.91 -0.65
CA SER A 383 11.69 1.67 -0.09
C SER A 383 12.20 2.94 0.60
N GLY A 384 12.42 2.88 1.92
CA GLY A 384 12.91 4.00 2.73
C GLY A 384 11.94 4.46 3.84
N ARG A 385 10.62 4.34 3.63
CA ARG A 385 9.61 4.75 4.63
C ARG A 385 9.31 3.70 5.72
N ILE A 386 9.91 2.51 5.59
CA ILE A 386 9.91 1.46 6.62
C ILE A 386 11.23 1.56 7.38
N VAL A 387 11.21 1.29 8.70
CA VAL A 387 12.39 1.45 9.57
C VAL A 387 13.51 0.52 9.13
N GLU A 388 14.53 1.13 8.51
CA GLU A 388 15.56 0.56 7.63
C GLU A 388 15.04 0.05 6.27
N PRO A 389 15.58 0.55 5.13
CA PRO A 389 15.29 0.04 3.79
C PRO A 389 16.02 -1.29 3.53
N ASP A 390 15.59 -2.34 4.23
CA ASP A 390 15.97 -3.72 3.91
C ASP A 390 15.43 -4.06 2.51
N MET A 391 16.32 -4.11 1.51
CA MET A 391 15.96 -4.44 0.13
C MET A 391 15.28 -5.81 0.01
N SER A 392 15.53 -6.73 0.95
CA SER A 392 14.84 -8.02 0.97
C SER A 392 13.35 -7.91 1.36
N TYR A 393 12.91 -6.84 2.03
CA TYR A 393 11.49 -6.52 2.19
C TYR A 393 10.84 -6.25 0.83
N ALA A 394 11.46 -5.41 0.00
CA ALA A 394 10.94 -5.07 -1.33
C ALA A 394 10.90 -6.33 -2.23
N VAL A 395 11.94 -7.16 -2.20
CA VAL A 395 11.98 -8.42 -2.97
C VAL A 395 10.92 -9.41 -2.49
N ARG A 396 10.74 -9.60 -1.17
CA ARG A 396 9.66 -10.45 -0.62
C ARG A 396 8.27 -9.90 -0.95
N PHE A 397 8.06 -8.59 -0.88
CA PHE A 397 6.81 -7.94 -1.28
C PHE A 397 6.51 -8.17 -2.77
N ALA A 398 7.50 -8.03 -3.65
CA ALA A 398 7.36 -8.30 -5.08
C ALA A 398 7.09 -9.80 -5.36
N ARG A 399 7.79 -10.72 -4.69
CA ARG A 399 7.51 -12.17 -4.74
C ARG A 399 6.06 -12.47 -4.37
N ALA A 400 5.58 -11.91 -3.25
CA ALA A 400 4.21 -12.10 -2.79
C ALA A 400 3.18 -11.44 -3.73
N PHE A 401 3.49 -10.28 -4.31
CA PHE A 401 2.66 -9.64 -5.34
C PHE A 401 2.47 -10.55 -6.57
N PHE A 402 3.52 -11.20 -7.06
CA PHE A 402 3.37 -12.17 -8.15
C PHE A 402 2.50 -13.39 -7.75
N GLY A 403 2.50 -13.77 -6.47
CA GLY A 403 1.58 -14.78 -5.91
C GLY A 403 0.08 -14.47 -6.04
N LEU A 404 -0.30 -13.22 -6.33
CA LEU A 404 -1.69 -12.81 -6.52
C LEU A 404 -2.31 -13.30 -7.85
N PHE A 405 -1.51 -13.42 -8.91
CA PHE A 405 -1.96 -13.74 -10.26
C PHE A 405 -2.46 -15.19 -10.44
N PRO A 406 -1.72 -16.25 -10.03
CA PRO A 406 -2.18 -17.63 -10.26
C PRO A 406 -3.42 -17.96 -9.41
N LYS A 407 -3.66 -17.22 -8.33
CA LYS A 407 -4.87 -17.34 -7.50
C LYS A 407 -6.01 -16.41 -7.95
N LYS A 408 -5.79 -15.53 -8.94
CA LYS A 408 -6.74 -14.50 -9.40
C LYS A 408 -7.35 -13.73 -8.22
N ILE A 409 -6.51 -13.09 -7.40
CA ILE A 409 -6.94 -12.28 -6.24
C ILE A 409 -7.57 -10.97 -6.72
N ASN A 410 -6.90 -10.29 -7.65
CA ASN A 410 -7.39 -9.07 -8.32
C ASN A 410 -7.84 -9.40 -9.76
N THR A 411 -8.53 -8.45 -10.42
CA THR A 411 -8.76 -8.45 -11.88
C THR A 411 -8.24 -7.14 -12.47
N TYR A 412 -7.84 -7.15 -13.74
CA TYR A 412 -7.21 -5.99 -14.40
C TYR A 412 -7.85 -5.72 -15.77
N PRO A 413 -8.53 -4.57 -15.97
CA PRO A 413 -8.90 -3.59 -14.94
C PRO A 413 -9.80 -4.18 -13.83
N THR A 414 -9.92 -3.47 -12.71
CA THR A 414 -10.98 -3.79 -11.73
C THR A 414 -12.29 -3.20 -12.25
N LYS A 415 -13.42 -3.90 -12.07
CA LYS A 415 -14.75 -3.42 -12.54
C LYS A 415 -15.12 -2.02 -12.04
N VAL A 416 -14.58 -1.63 -10.88
CA VAL A 416 -14.76 -0.29 -10.29
C VAL A 416 -13.92 0.77 -10.99
N PHE A 417 -12.67 0.45 -11.35
CA PHE A 417 -11.81 1.34 -12.15
C PHE A 417 -12.34 1.48 -13.58
N GLU A 418 -12.65 0.35 -14.20
CA GLU A 418 -13.22 0.22 -15.55
C GLU A 418 -14.44 1.13 -15.72
N LYS A 419 -15.51 0.93 -14.93
CA LYS A 419 -16.74 1.72 -14.98
C LYS A 419 -16.54 3.24 -14.77
N LYS A 420 -15.45 3.67 -14.12
CA LYS A 420 -15.22 5.06 -13.71
C LYS A 420 -14.19 5.79 -14.59
N HIS A 421 -13.22 5.08 -15.17
CA HIS A 421 -12.04 5.66 -15.81
C HIS A 421 -11.77 5.14 -17.23
N CYS A 422 -12.42 4.05 -17.62
CA CYS A 422 -12.38 3.54 -18.99
C CYS A 422 -13.70 3.92 -19.66
N GLY A 423 -13.64 4.79 -20.67
CA GLY A 423 -14.82 5.12 -21.46
C GLY A 423 -15.37 3.88 -22.15
N LYS A 424 -16.69 3.83 -22.34
CA LYS A 424 -17.25 2.92 -23.35
C LYS A 424 -16.78 3.43 -24.70
N GLU A 425 -15.84 2.73 -25.33
CA GLU A 425 -15.57 2.93 -26.75
C GLU A 425 -16.87 2.66 -27.52
N GLN A 426 -17.25 3.57 -28.41
CA GLN A 426 -18.49 3.44 -29.15
C GLN A 426 -18.35 2.31 -30.17
N GLN A 427 -19.16 1.27 -30.04
CA GLN A 427 -19.49 0.43 -31.19
C GLN A 427 -20.44 1.23 -32.07
N ASP A 428 -19.85 1.99 -33.00
CA ASP A 428 -20.56 2.59 -34.12
C ASP A 428 -20.63 1.53 -35.22
N ASP A 429 -21.74 0.79 -35.26
CA ASP A 429 -22.14 -0.06 -36.37
C ASP A 429 -23.59 0.30 -36.76
N GLY A 430 -23.85 0.41 -38.05
CA GLY A 430 -24.85 1.36 -38.56
C GLY A 430 -26.23 0.76 -38.83
N SER A 431 -27.27 1.31 -38.19
CA SER A 431 -28.65 1.13 -38.65
C SER A 431 -29.52 2.37 -38.39
N GLN A 432 -29.85 3.10 -39.48
CA GLN A 432 -31.03 3.98 -39.54
C GLN A 432 -32.31 3.09 -39.69
N VAL A 433 -33.58 3.52 -39.62
CA VAL A 433 -34.23 4.81 -39.95
C VAL A 433 -35.49 5.01 -39.07
N SER A 434 -35.97 6.28 -39.01
CA SER A 434 -37.32 6.77 -38.63
C SER A 434 -37.42 7.31 -37.19
N SER A 435 -37.74 8.59 -36.92
CA SER A 435 -38.74 9.54 -37.50
C SER A 435 -40.19 9.09 -37.19
N LEU A 436 -41.16 9.96 -36.87
CA LEU A 436 -41.31 11.41 -37.11
C LEU A 436 -41.77 12.20 -35.85
N GLU A 437 -41.27 13.44 -35.69
CA GLU A 437 -42.02 14.72 -35.44
C GLU A 437 -42.99 14.87 -34.21
N ARG A 438 -43.50 16.04 -33.76
CA ARG A 438 -43.43 17.51 -34.07
C ARG A 438 -43.83 18.28 -32.74
N MET A 439 -43.86 19.61 -32.52
CA MET A 439 -43.58 20.89 -33.24
C MET A 439 -43.35 22.04 -32.19
N SER A 440 -43.07 23.28 -32.65
CA SER A 440 -43.43 24.63 -32.08
C SER A 440 -43.78 24.78 -30.58
N SER A 441 -43.09 25.56 -29.73
CA SER A 441 -42.71 27.00 -29.74
C SER A 441 -43.75 27.99 -29.18
N SER A 442 -43.38 28.73 -28.13
CA SER A 442 -43.90 30.06 -27.80
C SER A 442 -42.87 30.83 -26.95
N GLU A 443 -42.91 32.16 -26.99
CA GLU A 443 -41.98 33.08 -26.35
C GLU A 443 -42.57 33.68 -25.05
N ASP A 444 -41.72 34.19 -24.16
CA ASP A 444 -41.97 35.49 -23.51
C ASP A 444 -40.67 36.08 -22.90
N GLN A 445 -40.63 37.40 -22.66
CA GLN A 445 -39.41 38.15 -22.30
C GLN A 445 -39.52 39.03 -21.02
N HIS A 446 -38.39 39.66 -20.66
CA HIS A 446 -38.15 40.71 -19.63
C HIS A 446 -37.92 40.19 -18.19
N VAL A 447 -37.11 40.85 -17.32
CA VAL A 447 -36.62 42.25 -17.24
C VAL A 447 -35.07 42.31 -17.05
N GLN A 448 -34.43 43.49 -17.23
CA GLN A 448 -32.97 43.69 -17.15
C GLN A 448 -32.36 43.68 -15.72
N LEU A 449 -31.04 43.50 -15.64
CA LEU A 449 -30.20 43.98 -14.51
C LEU A 449 -29.67 45.40 -14.82
N PRO A 450 -29.60 46.32 -13.83
CA PRO A 450 -28.94 47.62 -13.99
C PRO A 450 -27.42 47.54 -13.81
N LYS A 451 -26.69 48.43 -14.50
CA LYS A 451 -25.29 48.79 -14.20
C LYS A 451 -25.25 50.11 -13.44
N MET A 452 -24.21 50.33 -12.63
CA MET A 452 -23.59 51.65 -12.46
C MET A 452 -22.07 51.50 -12.38
N ASP A 453 -21.35 52.49 -12.91
CA ASP A 453 -19.90 52.54 -13.06
C ASP A 453 -19.25 53.51 -12.01
N PRO A 454 -17.92 53.48 -11.79
CA PRO A 454 -17.26 54.13 -10.65
C PRO A 454 -16.93 55.61 -10.86
N PRO A 455 -16.44 56.32 -9.82
CA PRO A 455 -15.04 56.77 -9.89
C PRO A 455 -14.31 56.87 -8.51
N GLY A 456 -13.00 57.17 -8.53
CA GLY A 456 -12.29 57.78 -7.39
C GLY A 456 -10.91 57.18 -7.05
N VAL A 457 -9.90 58.05 -6.88
CA VAL A 457 -8.51 57.70 -6.49
C VAL A 457 -7.96 58.81 -5.59
N MET A 458 -7.25 58.49 -4.50
CA MET A 458 -5.94 59.10 -4.08
C MET A 458 -5.48 58.70 -2.65
N ASN A 459 -4.16 58.41 -2.57
CA ASN A 459 -3.15 58.62 -1.52
C ASN A 459 -3.32 58.23 -0.03
N ASP A 460 -2.27 57.56 0.48
CA ASP A 460 -1.41 57.81 1.68
C ASP A 460 -2.04 58.30 3.02
N GLN A 461 -1.57 57.92 4.22
CA GLN A 461 -0.19 57.64 4.69
C GLN A 461 -0.15 56.53 5.79
N ALA A 462 1.04 56.24 6.33
CA ALA A 462 1.30 55.23 7.38
C ALA A 462 1.81 55.85 8.70
N GLN A 463 1.70 55.13 9.82
CA GLN A 463 2.61 55.26 10.98
C GLN A 463 2.56 54.06 11.95
N GLU A 464 3.55 53.96 12.85
CA GLU A 464 3.87 52.80 13.69
C GLU A 464 3.65 53.04 15.20
N SER A 465 3.41 51.98 16.00
CA SER A 465 3.75 51.80 17.44
C SER A 465 2.94 50.64 18.07
N LYS A 466 3.24 50.07 19.25
CA LYS A 466 4.50 49.54 19.83
C LYS A 466 4.15 48.59 21.01
N GLU A 467 4.97 47.55 21.22
CA GLU A 467 5.28 46.76 22.45
C GLU A 467 4.33 46.76 23.71
N GLN A 468 3.71 45.60 24.03
CA GLN A 468 3.87 44.70 25.23
C GLN A 468 4.03 45.24 26.70
N PRO A 469 3.90 44.42 27.81
CA PRO A 469 3.27 43.09 28.07
C PRO A 469 2.49 42.97 29.45
N ALA A 470 2.41 41.75 30.06
CA ALA A 470 1.91 41.32 31.41
C ALA A 470 0.38 40.96 31.50
N ALA A 471 -0.05 39.75 31.93
CA ALA A 471 -0.13 39.08 33.27
C ALA A 471 -1.34 39.58 34.14
N GLU A 472 -2.12 38.79 34.90
CA GLU A 472 -2.02 37.38 35.38
C GLU A 472 -3.44 36.71 35.55
N GLN A 473 -3.63 35.64 36.36
CA GLN A 473 -4.89 34.85 36.53
C GLN A 473 -5.55 35.08 37.93
N PRO A 474 -6.49 34.24 38.49
CA PRO A 474 -7.59 33.37 37.97
C PRO A 474 -8.97 33.55 38.69
N ASN A 475 -10.07 32.95 38.17
CA ASN A 475 -11.16 32.22 38.91
C ASN A 475 -12.36 31.89 37.98
N ILE A 476 -12.83 30.63 37.85
CA ILE A 476 -13.80 29.85 38.66
C ILE A 476 -15.30 30.14 38.32
N GLU A 477 -15.94 29.10 37.76
CA GLU A 477 -17.37 28.73 37.72
C GLU A 477 -18.49 29.77 37.55
N GLN A 478 -19.34 29.58 36.51
CA GLN A 478 -20.64 28.88 36.67
C GLN A 478 -21.34 28.62 35.33
N THR A 479 -22.24 27.63 35.29
CA THR A 479 -23.04 27.25 34.11
C THR A 479 -24.44 27.89 34.11
N THR A 480 -24.80 28.59 33.04
CA THR A 480 -26.21 28.87 32.71
C THR A 480 -26.44 28.77 31.21
N GLU A 481 -27.28 27.84 30.78
CA GLU A 481 -27.76 27.78 29.40
C GLU A 481 -28.82 28.86 29.15
N LYS A 482 -28.67 29.63 28.07
CA LYS A 482 -29.74 30.46 27.49
C LYS A 482 -29.57 30.52 25.97
N GLU A 483 -30.58 30.02 25.26
CA GLU A 483 -30.88 30.39 23.87
C GLU A 483 -31.37 31.87 23.87
N ASP A 484 -31.36 32.67 22.82
CA ASP A 484 -31.43 32.46 21.36
C ASP A 484 -30.87 33.75 20.67
N PRO A 485 -31.19 34.15 19.42
CA PRO A 485 -31.09 33.48 18.11
C PRO A 485 -30.02 34.11 17.18
N LYS A 486 -29.24 33.26 16.50
CA LYS A 486 -28.80 33.43 15.09
C LYS A 486 -27.94 32.25 14.63
N GLY A 487 -28.43 31.49 13.65
CA GLY A 487 -27.79 30.27 13.17
C GLY A 487 -26.40 30.50 12.57
N LYS A 488 -25.35 30.17 13.33
CA LYS A 488 -24.00 29.97 12.79
C LYS A 488 -23.90 28.53 12.29
N ALA A 489 -23.54 28.36 11.01
CA ALA A 489 -23.24 27.03 10.47
C ALA A 489 -22.11 26.38 11.27
N ALA A 490 -22.27 25.10 11.61
CA ALA A 490 -21.26 24.32 12.34
C ALA A 490 -19.94 24.38 11.57
N THR A 491 -18.91 24.97 12.19
CA THR A 491 -17.67 25.32 11.51
C THR A 491 -16.85 24.05 11.28
N ILE A 492 -17.02 23.42 10.11
CA ILE A 492 -16.42 22.13 9.79
C ILE A 492 -14.90 22.22 9.94
N ASN A 493 -14.35 21.48 10.91
CA ASN A 493 -12.94 21.52 11.25
C ASN A 493 -12.10 21.19 9.99
N PRO A 494 -11.24 22.11 9.52
CA PRO A 494 -10.46 21.92 8.30
C PRO A 494 -9.65 20.62 8.30
N CYS A 495 -9.09 20.24 9.45
CA CYS A 495 -8.23 19.09 9.64
C CYS A 495 -8.96 17.74 9.53
N LEU A 496 -10.30 17.75 9.41
CA LEU A 496 -11.13 16.56 9.19
C LEU A 496 -11.58 16.40 7.72
N LEU A 497 -11.40 17.42 6.88
CA LEU A 497 -11.76 17.38 5.46
C LEU A 497 -10.72 16.59 4.63
N PRO A 498 -11.11 15.93 3.52
CA PRO A 498 -10.17 15.28 2.62
C PRO A 498 -9.35 16.30 1.82
N LYS A 499 -8.13 15.92 1.39
CA LYS A 499 -7.37 16.65 0.36
C LYS A 499 -8.19 16.79 -0.92
N VAL A 500 -8.33 18.02 -1.42
CA VAL A 500 -8.97 18.32 -2.72
C VAL A 500 -7.98 19.10 -3.57
N ALA A 501 -7.47 18.48 -4.63
CA ALA A 501 -6.50 19.11 -5.54
C ALA A 501 -7.09 20.26 -6.37
N GLY A 502 -8.40 20.44 -6.37
CA GLY A 502 -9.09 21.46 -7.18
C GLY A 502 -9.18 21.09 -8.67
N THR A 503 -9.66 22.05 -9.47
CA THR A 503 -9.70 21.98 -10.93
C THR A 503 -8.72 22.98 -11.56
N PRO A 504 -8.24 22.73 -12.79
CA PRO A 504 -7.48 23.70 -13.56
C PRO A 504 -8.28 24.98 -13.80
N CYS A 505 -7.67 26.14 -13.54
CA CYS A 505 -8.14 27.45 -14.01
C CYS A 505 -6.95 28.37 -14.28
N LYS A 506 -7.18 29.66 -14.56
CA LYS A 506 -6.17 30.61 -15.07
C LYS A 506 -5.06 30.97 -14.06
N GLY A 507 -4.16 30.02 -13.79
CA GLY A 507 -3.00 30.17 -12.91
C GLY A 507 -2.07 28.97 -12.98
N GLN A 508 -0.86 29.10 -12.44
CA GLN A 508 0.10 28.00 -12.34
C GLN A 508 -0.25 27.05 -11.19
N LEU A 509 0.23 25.79 -11.28
CA LEU A 509 0.17 24.83 -10.17
C LEU A 509 0.86 25.41 -8.94
N LYS A 510 0.14 25.49 -7.81
CA LYS A 510 0.71 25.97 -6.53
C LYS A 510 0.99 24.80 -5.60
N VAL A 511 2.14 24.81 -4.94
CA VAL A 511 2.36 23.97 -3.76
C VAL A 511 1.47 24.51 -2.64
N GLN A 512 0.74 23.61 -1.99
CA GLN A 512 -0.08 23.84 -0.81
C GLN A 512 0.16 22.68 0.17
N TRP A 513 -0.35 22.79 1.38
CA TRP A 513 -0.22 21.79 2.44
C TRP A 513 -1.61 21.37 2.92
N TYR A 514 -1.78 20.09 3.23
CA TYR A 514 -2.99 19.56 3.87
C TYR A 514 -2.60 18.71 5.09
N PHE A 515 -3.47 18.67 6.09
CA PHE A 515 -3.33 17.79 7.23
C PHE A 515 -3.89 16.40 6.90
N ASN A 516 -3.03 15.38 6.95
CA ASN A 516 -3.42 13.99 6.79
C ASN A 516 -3.73 13.38 8.17
N LYS A 517 -5.03 13.20 8.46
CA LYS A 517 -5.52 12.59 9.72
C LYS A 517 -4.91 11.21 10.00
N SER A 518 -4.65 10.40 8.97
CA SER A 518 -4.13 9.03 9.10
C SER A 518 -2.66 8.96 9.49
N SER A 519 -1.87 10.01 9.18
CA SER A 519 -0.45 10.12 9.54
C SER A 519 -0.16 11.26 10.53
N GLN A 520 -1.21 11.93 11.04
CA GLN A 520 -1.18 13.10 11.92
C GLN A 520 -0.18 14.19 11.50
N THR A 521 0.00 14.40 10.20
CA THR A 521 1.07 15.22 9.65
C THR A 521 0.60 16.09 8.49
N CYS A 522 1.25 17.25 8.36
CA CYS A 522 1.05 18.16 7.23
C CYS A 522 1.94 17.77 6.05
N ILE A 523 1.29 17.47 4.92
CA ILE A 523 1.90 16.92 3.71
C ILE A 523 1.68 17.92 2.55
N PRO A 524 2.68 18.17 1.69
CA PRO A 524 2.51 19.06 0.55
C PRO A 524 1.68 18.39 -0.56
N PHE A 525 0.98 19.19 -1.34
CA PHE A 525 0.26 18.77 -2.55
C PHE A 525 0.20 19.89 -3.58
N TRP A 526 0.04 19.51 -4.85
CA TRP A 526 -0.19 20.43 -5.94
C TRP A 526 -1.68 20.79 -6.05
N TYR A 527 -1.99 22.07 -5.87
CA TYR A 527 -3.33 22.64 -6.10
C TYR A 527 -3.45 23.14 -7.55
N ARG A 528 -4.51 22.70 -8.24
CA ARG A 528 -4.75 22.94 -9.68
C ARG A 528 -5.27 24.35 -10.02
N GLY A 529 -5.56 25.18 -9.01
CA GLY A 529 -5.80 26.63 -9.18
C GLY A 529 -7.18 27.11 -8.75
N CYS A 530 -8.23 26.31 -8.91
CA CYS A 530 -9.60 26.63 -8.49
C CYS A 530 -10.26 25.50 -7.69
N GLY A 531 -11.30 25.83 -6.92
CA GLY A 531 -11.95 24.88 -6.01
C GLY A 531 -11.10 24.62 -4.75
N GLY A 532 -10.99 23.36 -4.32
CA GLY A 532 -10.34 23.01 -3.05
C GLY A 532 -11.33 22.90 -1.90
N ASN A 533 -10.82 22.87 -0.67
CA ASN A 533 -11.60 23.04 0.56
C ASN A 533 -10.69 23.59 1.67
N ALA A 534 -11.18 23.73 2.90
CA ALA A 534 -10.41 24.35 3.98
C ALA A 534 -9.17 23.55 4.44
N ASN A 535 -9.00 22.27 4.08
CA ASN A 535 -7.77 21.50 4.36
C ASN A 535 -6.66 21.84 3.34
N GLN A 536 -6.38 23.13 3.20
CA GLN A 536 -5.45 23.70 2.25
C GLN A 536 -4.79 24.93 2.88
N PHE A 537 -3.48 24.87 3.05
CA PHE A 537 -2.68 25.89 3.70
C PHE A 537 -1.46 26.22 2.85
N GLU A 538 -1.07 27.49 2.77
CA GLU A 538 0.07 27.88 1.92
C GLU A 538 1.43 27.42 2.48
N ALA A 539 1.52 27.20 3.79
CA ALA A 539 2.75 26.79 4.48
C ALA A 539 2.54 25.61 5.45
N LYS A 540 3.58 24.77 5.59
CA LYS A 540 3.63 23.66 6.54
C LYS A 540 3.41 24.12 7.98
N SER A 541 4.00 25.26 8.35
CA SER A 541 3.85 25.90 9.66
C SER A 541 2.38 26.18 9.96
N ARG A 542 1.66 26.86 9.05
CA ARG A 542 0.24 27.20 9.23
C ARG A 542 -0.65 25.96 9.32
N CYS A 543 -0.37 24.93 8.52
CA CYS A 543 -1.07 23.64 8.64
C CYS A 543 -0.84 22.99 10.01
N LEU A 544 0.40 22.99 10.51
CA LEU A 544 0.72 22.40 11.83
C LEU A 544 0.11 23.21 12.98
N GLU A 545 0.15 24.54 12.90
CA GLU A 545 -0.48 25.45 13.86
C GLU A 545 -1.99 25.17 13.99
N VAL A 546 -2.70 25.06 12.85
CA VAL A 546 -4.16 24.85 12.83
C VAL A 546 -4.54 23.41 13.21
N CYS A 547 -3.73 22.40 12.88
CA CYS A 547 -4.14 21.00 12.98
C CYS A 547 -3.37 20.11 13.97
N ALA A 548 -2.12 20.42 14.33
CA ALA A 548 -1.32 19.53 15.20
C ALA A 548 -1.79 19.53 16.66
N ILE A 549 -2.47 20.59 17.12
CA ILE A 549 -3.03 20.70 18.48
C ILE A 549 -4.07 19.60 18.74
N LEU A 550 -4.79 19.16 17.70
CA LEU A 550 -5.76 18.05 17.78
C LEU A 550 -5.09 16.69 18.12
N GLY A 551 -3.79 16.54 17.88
CA GLY A 551 -3.01 15.36 18.30
C GLY A 551 -2.60 15.39 19.78
N GLN A 552 -2.49 16.57 20.39
CA GLN A 552 -2.02 16.71 21.77
C GLN A 552 -3.13 16.65 22.82
N LEU A 553 -4.37 17.04 22.48
CA LEU A 553 -5.51 16.97 23.39
C LEU A 553 -5.86 15.52 23.79
N SER A 554 -5.53 14.53 22.96
CA SER A 554 -5.67 13.10 23.31
C SER A 554 -4.60 12.57 24.29
N LEU A 555 -3.58 13.38 24.64
CA LEU A 555 -2.44 12.97 25.48
C LEU A 555 -2.37 13.71 26.82
N LYS A 556 -3.23 14.71 27.06
CA LYS A 556 -3.31 15.47 28.33
C LYS A 556 -4.48 15.08 29.23
N SER A 557 -5.32 14.13 28.81
CA SER A 557 -6.48 13.66 29.56
C SER A 557 -6.19 12.47 30.51
N THR A 558 -4.93 12.05 30.64
CA THR A 558 -4.50 10.88 31.43
C THR A 558 -3.25 11.20 32.28
N ALA A 559 -3.13 12.45 32.71
CA ALA A 559 -2.05 12.96 33.55
C ALA A 559 -2.56 13.99 34.57
N ALA A 560 -3.53 13.55 35.39
CA ALA A 560 -4.03 14.18 36.60
C ALA A 560 -4.46 13.05 37.56
#